data_AF-A0A966C3J6-F1
#
_entry.id   AF-A0A966C3J6-F1
#
_cell.length_a   1.000
_cell.length_b   1.000
_cell.length_c   1.000
_cell.angle_alpha   90.00
_cell.angle_beta   90.00
_cell.angle_gamma   90.00
#
_symmetry.space_group_name_H-M   'P 1'
#
loop_
_entity.id
_entity.type
_entity.pdbx_description
1 polymer ?
#
loop_
_entity_poly.entity_id
_entity_poly.type
_entity_poly.pdbx_seq_one_letter_code
_entity_poly.pdbx_strand_id
1 'polypeptide(L)'
;MFLKLRDFFTQFAVVRTTRELDFYHTHINPDGSEGGRVADSATIHPTAYIERYGKVLPGAQVREGQRVHAGDMILKNGGVLRFD
;
A
#
# COMPACT_ATOMS: atom_id res chain seq x y z
N MET A 1 -10.63 29.06 41.14
CA MET A 1 -10.46 28.72 39.72
C MET A 1 -9.18 27.88 39.58
N PHE A 2 -9.30 26.56 39.56
CA PHE A 2 -8.17 25.64 39.34
C PHE A 2 -8.66 24.65 38.26
N LEU A 3 -8.25 24.87 37.01
CA LEU A 3 -8.36 23.82 36.00
C LEU A 3 -7.40 22.71 36.42
N LYS A 4 -7.96 21.55 36.78
CA LYS A 4 -7.20 20.38 37.19
C LYS A 4 -6.38 19.89 35.99
N LEU A 5 -5.09 19.66 36.22
CA LEU A 5 -4.06 19.06 35.36
C LEU A 5 -4.41 17.67 34.75
N ARG A 6 -5.67 17.24 34.79
CA ARG A 6 -6.14 15.94 34.26
C ARG A 6 -6.51 15.99 32.78
N ASP A 7 -6.77 17.17 32.21
CA ASP A 7 -7.22 17.27 30.82
C ASP A 7 -6.07 17.38 29.81
N PHE A 8 -4.83 17.58 30.29
CA PHE A 8 -3.66 17.78 29.41
C PHE A 8 -2.94 16.47 29.04
N PHE A 9 -3.06 15.42 29.85
CA PHE A 9 -2.35 14.16 29.61
C PHE A 9 -3.12 13.15 28.75
N THR A 10 -4.42 13.36 28.52
CA THR A 10 -5.22 12.47 27.65
C THR A 10 -5.06 12.78 26.16
N GLN A 11 -4.58 13.98 25.80
CA GLN A 11 -4.40 14.37 24.40
C GLN A 11 -3.06 13.93 23.80
N PHE A 12 -2.01 13.72 24.61
CA PHE A 12 -0.67 13.34 24.13
C PHE A 12 -0.37 11.83 24.22
N ALA A 13 -1.20 11.03 24.90
CA ALA A 13 -1.06 9.57 24.92
C ALA A 13 -1.73 8.88 23.71
N VAL A 14 -2.60 9.59 22.98
CA VAL A 14 -3.09 9.17 21.65
C VAL A 14 -2.08 9.59 20.58
N VAL A 15 -0.79 9.35 20.80
CA VAL A 15 0.17 9.28 19.71
C VAL A 15 -0.21 8.04 18.91
N ARG A 16 -0.93 8.31 17.82
CA ARG A 16 -1.43 7.36 16.83
C ARG A 16 -0.31 6.49 16.31
N THR A 17 -0.10 5.32 16.92
CA THR A 17 0.49 4.17 16.26
C THR A 17 -0.61 3.15 15.96
N THR A 18 -1.69 3.60 15.32
CA THR A 18 -2.37 2.72 14.38
C THR A 18 -1.37 2.45 13.26
N ARG A 19 -0.53 1.44 13.45
CA ARG A 19 0.17 0.81 12.33
C ARG A 19 -0.97 0.34 11.44
N GLU A 20 -1.26 1.04 10.35
CA GLU A 20 -2.19 0.56 9.33
C GLU A 20 -1.66 -0.81 8.91
N LEU A 21 -2.29 -1.86 9.43
CA LEU A 21 -2.05 -3.21 8.97
C LEU A 21 -2.71 -3.27 7.61
N ASP A 22 -1.91 -3.09 6.57
CA ASP A 22 -2.39 -3.28 5.22
C ASP A 22 -2.39 -4.78 4.92
N PHE A 23 -3.51 -5.26 4.44
CA PHE A 23 -3.65 -6.64 3.98
C PHE A 23 -3.13 -6.74 2.55
N TYR A 24 -2.82 -7.97 2.13
CA TYR A 24 -2.36 -8.23 0.77
C TYR A 24 -3.16 -9.38 0.17
N HIS A 25 -3.51 -9.23 -1.09
CA HIS A 25 -4.10 -10.28 -1.91
C HIS A 25 -3.24 -10.56 -3.16
N THR A 26 -3.51 -11.69 -3.81
CA THR A 26 -3.01 -11.98 -5.15
C THR A 26 -3.88 -11.22 -6.14
N HIS A 27 -3.28 -10.34 -6.94
CA HIS A 27 -4.01 -9.59 -7.95
C HIS A 27 -4.42 -10.50 -9.11
N ILE A 28 -5.63 -10.31 -9.64
CA ILE A 28 -6.08 -10.94 -10.88
C ILE A 28 -5.93 -9.93 -12.00
N ASN A 29 -5.10 -10.28 -12.98
CA ASN A 29 -4.81 -9.44 -14.13
C ASN A 29 -6.04 -9.34 -15.07
N PRO A 30 -6.04 -8.38 -16.01
CA PRO A 30 -7.17 -8.17 -16.91
C PRO A 30 -7.50 -9.37 -17.81
N ASP A 31 -6.53 -10.26 -18.03
CA ASP A 31 -6.70 -11.50 -18.78
C ASP A 31 -7.20 -12.68 -17.93
N GLY A 32 -7.46 -12.46 -16.64
CA GLY A 32 -7.88 -13.46 -15.67
C GLY A 32 -6.74 -14.26 -15.03
N SER A 33 -5.48 -13.99 -15.38
CA SER A 33 -4.34 -14.67 -14.77
C SER A 33 -4.02 -14.15 -13.36
N GLU A 34 -3.46 -15.00 -12.51
CA GLU A 34 -2.91 -14.58 -11.22
C GLU A 34 -1.60 -13.81 -11.42
N GLY A 35 -1.51 -12.65 -10.76
CA GLY A 35 -0.39 -11.74 -10.79
C GLY A 35 0.40 -11.67 -9.48
N GLY A 36 0.95 -10.49 -9.22
CA GLY A 36 1.74 -10.19 -8.01
C GLY A 36 0.90 -9.96 -6.75
N ARG A 37 1.60 -9.65 -5.65
CA ARG A 37 1.00 -9.31 -4.35
C ARG A 37 0.68 -7.82 -4.31
N VAL A 38 -0.58 -7.48 -4.06
CA VAL A 38 -1.05 -6.09 -4.00
C VAL A 38 -1.58 -5.80 -2.60
N ALA A 39 -1.16 -4.68 -2.04
CA ALA A 39 -1.72 -4.16 -0.80
C ALA A 39 -3.16 -3.66 -1.03
N ASP A 40 -4.07 -3.94 -0.11
CA ASP A 40 -5.50 -3.61 -0.27
C ASP A 40 -5.75 -2.10 -0.35
N SER A 41 -4.89 -1.29 0.27
CA SER A 41 -4.95 0.18 0.14
C SER A 41 -4.36 0.73 -1.17
N ALA A 42 -3.72 -0.10 -2.00
CA ALA A 42 -3.18 0.34 -3.27
C ALA A 42 -4.28 0.59 -4.30
N THR A 43 -4.08 1.56 -5.19
CA THR A 43 -4.99 1.82 -6.31
C THR A 43 -4.42 1.22 -7.58
N ILE A 44 -5.13 0.26 -8.17
CA ILE A 44 -4.71 -0.41 -9.40
C ILE A 44 -5.67 -0.05 -10.52
N HIS A 45 -5.17 0.45 -11.64
CA HIS A 45 -5.99 0.64 -12.83
C HIS A 45 -6.44 -0.72 -13.39
N PRO A 46 -7.70 -0.89 -13.85
CA PRO A 46 -8.21 -2.17 -14.36
C PRO A 46 -7.49 -2.74 -15.58
N THR A 47 -6.61 -1.99 -16.24
CA THR A 47 -5.80 -2.43 -17.39
C THR A 47 -4.32 -2.65 -17.04
N ALA A 48 -3.94 -2.41 -15.78
CA ALA A 48 -2.60 -2.68 -15.31
C ALA A 48 -2.32 -4.19 -15.32
N TYR A 49 -1.06 -4.56 -15.48
CA TYR A 49 -0.64 -5.95 -15.47
C TYR A 49 0.48 -6.13 -14.44
N ILE A 50 0.29 -7.04 -13.51
CA ILE A 50 1.25 -7.30 -12.44
C ILE A 50 1.76 -8.72 -12.62
N GLU A 51 3.02 -8.85 -13.02
CA GLU A 51 3.65 -10.16 -13.15
C GLU A 51 3.77 -10.85 -11.80
N ARG A 52 3.84 -12.19 -11.82
CA ARG A 52 4.09 -12.97 -10.60
C ARG A 52 5.37 -12.46 -9.93
N TYR A 53 5.35 -12.42 -8.60
CA TYR A 53 6.42 -11.88 -7.73
C TYR A 53 6.58 -10.35 -7.76
N GLY A 54 5.88 -9.62 -8.62
CA GLY A 54 5.73 -8.17 -8.45
C GLY A 54 5.01 -7.85 -7.14
N LYS A 55 5.35 -6.72 -6.51
CA LYS A 55 4.73 -6.28 -5.26
C LYS A 55 4.31 -4.82 -5.32
N VAL A 56 3.06 -4.54 -4.99
CA VAL A 56 2.53 -3.18 -4.87
C VAL A 56 2.33 -2.85 -3.40
N LEU A 57 3.01 -1.82 -2.91
CA LEU A 57 3.01 -1.47 -1.49
C LEU A 57 1.79 -0.60 -1.08
N PRO A 58 1.53 -0.48 0.23
CA PRO A 58 0.45 0.34 0.77
C PRO A 58 0.40 1.76 0.19
N GLY A 59 -0.78 2.15 -0.27
CA GLY A 59 -1.04 3.46 -0.88
C GLY A 59 -0.32 3.74 -2.20
N ALA A 60 0.35 2.74 -2.80
CA ALA A 60 0.92 2.88 -4.13
C ALA A 60 -0.18 2.93 -5.19
N GLN A 61 0.16 3.49 -6.35
CA GLN A 61 -0.73 3.57 -7.50
C GLN A 61 -0.07 2.90 -8.70
N VAL A 62 -0.80 2.01 -9.36
CA VAL A 62 -0.42 1.42 -10.65
C VAL A 62 -1.33 2.00 -11.71
N ARG A 63 -0.73 2.69 -12.68
CA ARG A 63 -1.43 3.49 -13.69
C ARG A 63 -1.99 2.63 -14.82
N GLU A 64 -2.82 3.27 -15.65
CA GLU A 64 -3.36 2.67 -16.88
C GLU A 64 -2.25 2.05 -17.75
N GLY A 65 -2.45 0.78 -18.13
CA GLY A 65 -1.53 0.03 -18.97
C GLY A 65 -0.14 -0.26 -18.39
N GLN A 66 0.11 0.16 -17.14
CA GLN A 66 1.41 -0.04 -16.50
C GLN A 66 1.65 -1.54 -16.25
N ARG A 67 2.87 -1.99 -16.54
CA ARG A 67 3.35 -3.33 -16.23
C ARG A 67 4.29 -3.27 -15.03
N VAL A 68 3.99 -4.08 -14.01
CA VAL A 68 4.88 -4.33 -12.87
C VAL A 68 5.59 -5.64 -13.12
N HIS A 69 6.91 -5.60 -13.27
CA HIS A 69 7.69 -6.79 -13.59
C HIS A 69 7.89 -7.69 -12.37
N ALA A 70 8.22 -8.95 -12.62
CA ALA A 70 8.58 -9.88 -11.56
C ALA A 70 9.73 -9.32 -10.71
N GLY A 71 9.55 -9.27 -9.39
CA GLY A 71 10.53 -8.72 -8.44
C GLY A 71 10.46 -7.20 -8.24
N ASP A 72 9.78 -6.44 -9.11
CA ASP A 72 9.60 -5.01 -8.91
C ASP A 72 8.72 -4.72 -7.69
N MET A 73 9.10 -3.70 -6.92
CA MET A 73 8.30 -3.15 -5.82
C MET A 73 7.84 -1.73 -6.14
N ILE A 74 6.53 -1.52 -6.26
CA ILE A 74 5.95 -0.19 -6.47
C ILE A 74 5.71 0.48 -5.11
N LEU A 75 6.29 1.66 -4.92
CA LEU A 75 6.25 2.42 -3.67
C LEU A 75 5.09 3.44 -3.68
N LYS A 76 4.67 3.89 -2.48
CA LYS A 76 3.62 4.91 -2.29
C LYS A 76 3.90 6.22 -3.06
N ASN A 77 5.16 6.59 -3.21
CA ASN A 77 5.56 7.80 -3.94
C ASN A 77 5.65 7.60 -5.48
N GLY A 78 5.24 6.44 -5.99
CA GLY A 78 5.34 6.07 -7.41
C GLY A 78 6.73 5.60 -7.84
N GLY A 79 7.69 5.54 -6.92
CA GLY A 79 9.01 4.96 -7.18
C GLY A 79 8.93 3.45 -7.40
N VAL A 80 9.92 2.91 -8.11
CA VAL A 80 10.07 1.47 -8.34
C VAL A 80 11.40 1.02 -7.75
N LEU A 81 11.34 0.04 -6.87
CA LEU A 81 12.52 -0.68 -6.37
C LEU A 81 12.66 -1.96 -7.19
N ARG A 82 13.78 -2.09 -7.91
CA ARG A 82 14.10 -3.27 -8.72
C ARG A 82 15.23 -4.03 -8.07
N PHE A 83 15.10 -5.35 -8.05
CA PHE A 83 16.17 -6.25 -7.65
C PHE A 83 16.59 -7.00 -8.91
N ASP A 84 17.77 -6.67 -9.41
CA ASP A 84 18.45 -7.30 -10.54
C ASP A 84 19.18 -8.60 -10.14
#